data_AF-A0AAW0VTY1-F1
#
_entry.id   AF-A0AAW0VTY1-F1
#
_cell.length_a   1.000
_cell.length_b   1.000
_cell.length_c   1.000
_cell.angle_alpha   90.00
_cell.angle_beta   90.00
_cell.angle_gamma   90.00
#
_symmetry.space_group_name_H-M   'P 1'
#
loop_
_entity.id
_entity.type
_entity.pdbx_description
1 polymer ?
#
loop_
_entity_poly.entity_id
_entity_poly.type
_entity_poly.pdbx_seq_one_letter_code
_entity_poly.pdbx_strand_id
1 'polypeptide(L)'
;YEIYLNLISENEKKKVVTSFKKKSNVKTRKYAEYLVTKKTVHADIDLMKPKVPGNAFTIFIKSLDQGELKLKDFMYDAAIKWNMLPEEEKDVFRTLAKKYEKQYCHEISQWEKKMKKIGRQDLVENHQFFMKLKASAFQNISPEEEKK
;
A
#
# COMPACT_ATOMS: atom_id res chain seq x y z
N TYR A 1 13.71 -32.57 -32.65
CA TYR A 1 13.12 -31.22 -32.73
C TYR A 1 14.16 -30.13 -32.97
N GLU A 2 15.45 -30.35 -32.69
CA GLU A 2 16.50 -29.35 -32.92
C GLU A 2 16.96 -29.20 -34.38
N ILE A 3 16.59 -30.14 -35.26
CA ILE A 3 17.03 -30.14 -36.67
C ILE A 3 16.26 -29.10 -37.51
N TYR A 4 15.06 -28.68 -37.09
CA TYR A 4 14.20 -27.75 -37.84
C TYR A 4 14.52 -26.25 -37.62
N LEU A 5 15.40 -25.90 -36.67
CA LEU A 5 15.72 -24.50 -36.34
C LEU A 5 16.93 -23.94 -37.12
N ASN A 6 17.66 -24.80 -37.83
CA ASN A 6 18.81 -24.40 -38.65
C ASN A 6 18.47 -24.12 -40.12
N LEU A 7 17.24 -24.39 -40.55
CA LEU A 7 16.74 -24.14 -41.91
C LEU A 7 15.97 -22.81 -42.07
N ILE A 8 15.88 -22.01 -41.01
CA ILE A 8 15.17 -20.72 -41.03
C ILE A 8 16.19 -19.59 -41.16
N SER A 9 16.02 -18.77 -42.20
CA SER A 9 16.92 -17.64 -42.49
C SER A 9 16.89 -16.62 -41.34
N GLU A 10 18.03 -15.98 -41.07
CA GLU A 10 18.23 -14.96 -40.02
C GLU A 10 17.12 -13.89 -39.95
N ASN A 11 16.52 -13.55 -41.10
CA ASN A 11 15.44 -12.57 -41.18
C ASN A 11 14.10 -13.08 -40.63
N GLU A 12 13.83 -14.38 -40.70
CA GLU A 12 12.65 -15.00 -40.09
C GLU A 12 12.82 -15.19 -38.59
N LYS A 13 14.04 -15.52 -38.12
CA LYS A 13 14.37 -15.52 -36.68
C LYS A 13 14.14 -14.14 -36.05
N LYS A 14 14.51 -13.06 -36.74
CA LYS A 14 14.24 -11.68 -36.29
C LYS A 14 12.76 -11.32 -36.27
N LYS A 15 11.94 -11.81 -37.22
CA LYS A 15 10.47 -11.62 -37.20
C LYS A 15 9.79 -12.36 -36.04
N VAL A 16 10.30 -13.54 -35.67
CA VAL A 16 9.79 -14.30 -34.51
C VAL A 16 10.21 -13.62 -33.19
N VAL A 17 11.47 -13.20 -33.04
CA VAL A 17 11.92 -12.51 -31.81
C VAL A 17 11.26 -11.14 -31.62
N THR A 18 10.93 -10.43 -32.72
CA THR A 18 10.20 -9.14 -32.65
C THR A 18 8.71 -9.31 -32.41
N SER A 19 8.08 -10.41 -32.83
CA SER A 19 6.66 -10.69 -32.55
C SER A 19 6.39 -11.14 -31.10
N PHE A 20 7.39 -11.68 -30.40
CA PHE A 20 7.30 -11.97 -28.95
C PHE A 20 7.47 -10.74 -28.04
N LYS A 21 7.88 -9.57 -28.58
CA LYS A 21 8.11 -8.34 -27.79
C LYS A 21 6.97 -7.31 -27.80
N LYS A 22 5.81 -7.61 -28.39
CA LYS A 22 4.66 -6.68 -28.44
C LYS A 22 3.37 -7.27 -27.86
N LYS A 23 3.39 -7.68 -26.59
CA LYS A 23 2.20 -7.68 -25.71
C LYS A 23 2.63 -7.31 -24.29
N SER A 24 2.86 -6.02 -24.04
CA SER A 24 2.91 -5.44 -22.70
C SER A 24 1.53 -5.59 -22.04
N ASN A 25 1.26 -6.76 -21.48
CA ASN A 25 0.05 -7.03 -20.74
C ASN A 25 0.13 -6.24 -19.42
N VAL A 26 -0.67 -5.19 -19.25
CA VAL A 26 -0.78 -4.44 -17.98
C VAL A 26 -1.00 -5.38 -16.78
N LYS A 27 -1.56 -6.58 -17.02
CA LYS A 27 -1.72 -7.67 -16.06
C LYS A 27 -0.39 -8.26 -15.56
N THR A 28 0.63 -8.45 -16.41
CA THR A 28 1.94 -8.99 -15.98
C THR A 28 2.73 -7.97 -15.18
N ARG A 29 2.60 -6.67 -15.47
CA ARG A 29 3.19 -5.60 -14.65
C ARG A 29 2.53 -5.53 -13.26
N LYS A 30 1.19 -5.52 -13.19
CA LYS A 30 0.46 -5.56 -11.92
C LYS A 30 0.76 -6.81 -11.09
N TYR A 31 0.92 -7.97 -11.72
CA TYR A 31 1.28 -9.21 -11.04
C TYR A 31 2.74 -9.21 -10.55
N ALA A 32 3.68 -8.67 -11.34
CA ALA A 32 5.05 -8.48 -10.89
C ALA A 32 5.15 -7.46 -9.73
N GLU A 33 4.43 -6.34 -9.81
CA GLU A 33 4.28 -5.37 -8.71
C GLU A 33 3.64 -6.04 -7.46
N TYR A 34 2.64 -6.91 -7.64
CA TYR A 34 2.04 -7.72 -6.57
C TYR A 34 3.03 -8.70 -5.94
N LEU A 35 3.87 -9.38 -6.72
CA LEU A 35 4.87 -10.30 -6.19
C LEU A 35 6.02 -9.58 -5.48
N VAL A 36 6.43 -8.41 -5.97
CA VAL A 36 7.40 -7.54 -5.29
C VAL A 36 6.82 -7.00 -3.98
N THR A 37 5.56 -6.54 -3.99
CA THR A 37 4.87 -6.12 -2.75
C THR A 37 4.69 -7.28 -1.78
N LYS A 38 4.34 -8.49 -2.23
CA LYS A 38 4.19 -9.66 -1.34
C LYS A 38 5.52 -10.11 -0.71
N LYS A 39 6.63 -10.12 -1.46
CA LYS A 39 7.97 -10.43 -0.93
C LYS A 39 8.48 -9.37 0.04
N THR A 40 8.23 -8.10 -0.23
CA THR A 40 8.59 -7.00 0.68
C THR A 40 7.73 -7.00 1.95
N VAL A 41 6.44 -7.35 1.86
CA VAL A 41 5.56 -7.51 3.03
C VAL A 41 6.07 -8.63 3.96
N HIS A 42 6.54 -9.76 3.44
CA HIS A 42 7.14 -10.80 4.28
C HIS A 42 8.44 -10.34 4.95
N ALA A 43 9.34 -9.69 4.21
CA ALA A 43 10.57 -9.15 4.78
C ALA A 43 10.30 -8.06 5.84
N ASP A 44 9.26 -7.25 5.66
CA ASP A 44 8.81 -6.24 6.63
C ASP A 44 8.27 -6.89 7.92
N ILE A 45 7.56 -8.02 7.81
CA ILE A 45 7.06 -8.79 8.97
C ILE A 45 8.23 -9.43 9.73
N ASP A 46 9.17 -10.04 9.02
CA ASP A 46 10.35 -10.70 9.61
C ASP A 46 11.27 -9.69 10.32
N LEU A 47 11.31 -8.45 9.85
CA LEU A 47 12.10 -7.36 10.42
C LEU A 47 11.32 -6.49 11.42
N MET A 48 10.13 -6.94 11.84
CA MET A 48 9.25 -6.27 12.81
C MET A 48 9.02 -4.78 12.46
N LYS A 49 8.74 -4.48 11.20
CA LYS A 49 8.42 -3.12 10.78
C LYS A 49 7.14 -2.65 11.48
N PRO A 50 7.16 -1.48 12.15
CA PRO A 50 5.98 -0.91 12.78
C PRO A 50 4.84 -0.77 11.76
N LYS A 51 3.62 -1.12 12.18
CA LYS A 51 2.43 -1.03 11.32
C LYS A 51 1.87 0.38 11.37
N VAL A 52 1.45 0.89 10.21
CA VAL A 52 0.79 2.21 10.12
C VAL A 52 -0.48 2.21 10.98
N PRO A 53 -0.67 3.21 11.86
CA PRO A 53 -1.85 3.30 12.70
C PRO A 53 -3.07 3.61 11.85
N GLY A 54 -4.22 3.11 12.29
CA GLY A 54 -5.51 3.41 11.65
C GLY A 54 -5.91 4.87 11.87
N ASN A 55 -6.71 5.41 10.96
CA ASN A 55 -7.35 6.71 11.15
C ASN A 55 -8.43 6.64 12.26
N ALA A 56 -9.02 7.78 12.63
CA ALA A 56 -10.05 7.86 13.66
C ALA A 56 -11.21 6.86 13.44
N PHE A 57 -11.68 6.74 12.20
CA PHE A 57 -12.72 5.78 11.83
C PHE A 57 -12.26 4.31 12.00
N THR A 58 -11.01 4.00 11.70
CA THR A 58 -10.45 2.65 11.92
C THR A 58 -10.41 2.31 13.41
N ILE A 59 -10.10 3.29 14.27
CA ILE A 59 -10.12 3.10 15.73
C ILE A 59 -11.55 2.90 16.22
N PHE A 60 -12.49 3.68 15.69
CA PHE A 60 -13.90 3.52 15.96
C PHE A 60 -14.40 2.12 15.56
N ILE A 61 -14.13 1.66 14.34
CA ILE A 61 -14.49 0.32 13.89
C ILE A 61 -13.92 -0.75 14.83
N LYS A 62 -12.66 -0.61 15.25
CA LYS A 62 -12.02 -1.53 16.19
C LYS A 62 -12.66 -1.54 17.58
N SER A 63 -13.35 -0.47 17.95
CA SER A 63 -14.11 -0.39 19.20
C SER A 63 -15.49 -1.04 19.10
N LEU A 64 -15.99 -1.26 17.88
CA LEU A 64 -17.25 -1.94 17.64
C LEU A 64 -17.04 -3.46 17.61
N ASP A 65 -18.02 -4.19 18.12
CA ASP A 65 -18.10 -5.63 17.91
C ASP A 65 -18.74 -5.93 16.55
N GLN A 66 -18.11 -6.82 15.79
CA GLN A 66 -18.63 -7.27 14.50
C GLN A 66 -19.82 -8.24 14.68
N GLY A 67 -19.86 -8.99 15.78
CA GLY A 67 -20.86 -10.03 16.01
C GLY A 67 -20.91 -11.04 14.86
N GLU A 68 -22.12 -11.44 14.47
CA GLU A 68 -22.37 -12.42 13.41
C GLU A 68 -22.51 -11.79 12.00
N LEU A 69 -22.36 -10.47 11.90
CA LEU A 69 -22.55 -9.77 10.62
C LEU A 69 -21.43 -10.09 9.64
N LYS A 70 -21.82 -10.22 8.37
CA LYS A 70 -20.85 -10.26 7.27
C LYS A 70 -20.07 -8.96 7.27
N LEU A 71 -18.77 -9.05 6.98
CA LEU A 71 -17.87 -7.90 7.01
C LEU A 71 -18.38 -6.71 6.18
N LYS A 72 -19.00 -6.96 5.03
CA LYS A 72 -19.55 -5.92 4.16
C LYS A 72 -20.65 -5.12 4.86
N ASP A 73 -21.59 -5.82 5.49
CA ASP A 73 -22.75 -5.22 6.14
C ASP A 73 -22.32 -4.50 7.43
N PHE A 74 -21.41 -5.10 8.19
CA PHE A 74 -20.77 -4.47 9.35
C PHE A 74 -20.08 -3.14 9.00
N MET A 75 -19.30 -3.11 7.91
CA MET A 75 -18.61 -1.89 7.48
C MET A 75 -19.57 -0.79 7.03
N TYR A 76 -20.69 -1.18 6.39
CA TYR A 76 -21.74 -0.24 6.00
C TYR A 76 -22.41 0.36 7.25
N ASP A 77 -22.80 -0.47 8.21
CA ASP A 77 -23.42 -0.03 9.46
C ASP A 77 -22.47 0.83 10.29
N ALA A 78 -21.18 0.47 10.36
CA ALA A 78 -20.17 1.25 11.04
C ALA A 78 -20.00 2.64 10.40
N ALA A 79 -20.07 2.75 9.07
CA ALA A 79 -20.01 4.03 8.38
C ALA A 79 -21.23 4.92 8.70
N ILE A 80 -22.43 4.33 8.75
CA ILE A 80 -23.65 5.05 9.16
C ILE A 80 -23.52 5.55 10.59
N LYS A 81 -23.15 4.68 11.53
CA LYS A 81 -22.95 5.03 12.93
C LYS A 81 -21.93 6.16 13.08
N TRP A 82 -20.80 6.06 12.37
CA TRP A 82 -19.79 7.11 12.35
C TRP A 82 -20.34 8.45 11.85
N ASN A 83 -21.17 8.47 10.81
CA ASN A 83 -21.73 9.72 10.32
C ASN A 83 -22.73 10.34 11.32
N MET A 84 -23.50 9.51 12.04
CA MET A 84 -24.47 9.93 13.06
C MET A 84 -23.84 10.37 14.38
N LEU A 85 -22.59 9.98 14.65
CA LEU A 85 -21.87 10.35 15.87
C LEU A 85 -21.70 11.88 16.00
N PRO A 86 -21.92 12.45 17.20
CA PRO A 86 -21.59 13.84 17.50
C PRO A 86 -20.11 14.13 17.26
N GLU A 87 -19.79 15.39 16.95
CA GLU A 87 -18.41 15.78 16.66
C GLU A 87 -17.51 15.63 17.91
N GLU A 88 -18.06 15.84 19.10
CA GLU A 88 -17.36 15.67 20.37
C GLU A 88 -16.89 14.22 20.57
N GLU A 89 -17.73 13.25 20.21
CA GLU A 89 -17.39 11.84 20.30
C GLU A 89 -16.39 11.43 19.21
N LYS A 90 -16.52 11.99 17.99
CA LYS A 90 -15.53 11.81 16.91
C LYS A 90 -14.16 12.36 17.31
N ASP A 91 -14.12 13.47 18.04
CA ASP A 91 -12.89 14.11 18.48
C ASP A 91 -12.09 13.25 19.47
N VAL A 92 -12.76 12.41 20.27
CA VAL A 92 -12.07 11.40 21.10
C VAL A 92 -11.28 10.44 20.20
N PHE A 93 -11.90 9.91 19.14
CA PHE A 93 -11.23 9.00 18.21
C PHE A 93 -10.14 9.70 17.38
N ARG A 94 -10.33 10.98 17.02
CA ARG A 94 -9.29 11.78 16.36
C ARG A 94 -8.09 12.02 17.26
N THR A 95 -8.32 12.29 18.53
CA THR A 95 -7.26 12.47 19.53
C THR A 95 -6.48 11.18 19.74
N LEU A 96 -7.17 10.04 19.80
CA LEU A 96 -6.54 8.72 19.84
C LEU A 96 -5.74 8.43 18.56
N ALA A 97 -6.27 8.75 17.39
CA ALA A 97 -5.56 8.60 16.13
C ALA A 97 -4.25 9.40 16.09
N LYS A 98 -4.30 10.66 16.53
CA LYS A 98 -3.10 11.51 16.65
C LYS A 98 -2.09 10.93 17.65
N LYS A 99 -2.55 10.35 18.75
CA LYS A 99 -1.67 9.70 19.73
C LYS A 99 -0.97 8.49 19.12
N TYR A 100 -1.70 7.61 18.44
CA TYR A 100 -1.13 6.45 17.76
C TYR A 100 -0.20 6.84 16.60
N GLU A 101 -0.51 7.92 15.89
CA GLU A 101 0.38 8.48 14.87
C GLU A 101 1.72 8.92 15.46
N LYS A 102 1.71 9.64 16.58
CA LYS A 102 2.95 10.04 17.28
C LYS A 102 3.76 8.84 17.75
N GLN A 103 3.10 7.82 18.30
CA GLN A 103 3.77 6.58 18.70
C GLN A 103 4.39 5.87 17.51
N TYR A 104 3.65 5.74 16.41
CA TYR A 104 4.16 5.16 15.17
C TYR A 104 5.37 5.93 14.62
N CYS A 105 5.34 7.27 14.62
CA CYS A 105 6.48 8.09 14.21
C CYS A 105 7.73 7.83 15.06
N HIS A 106 7.55 7.58 16.36
CA HIS A 106 8.67 7.19 17.22
C HIS A 106 9.19 5.80 16.86
N GLU A 107 8.30 4.81 16.79
CA GLU A 107 8.65 3.42 16.49
C GLU A 107 9.34 3.28 15.12
N ILE A 108 8.83 3.95 14.10
CA ILE A 108 9.41 3.90 12.76
C ILE A 108 10.80 4.53 12.74
N SER A 109 11.02 5.62 13.48
CA SER A 109 12.35 6.23 13.61
C SER A 109 13.36 5.28 14.26
N GLN A 110 12.95 4.56 15.31
CA GLN A 110 13.80 3.55 15.94
C GLN A 110 14.07 2.37 15.00
N TRP A 111 13.05 1.93 14.26
CA TRP A 111 13.17 0.88 13.27
C TRP A 111 14.13 1.28 12.14
N GLU A 112 14.05 2.51 11.61
CA GLU A 112 14.96 3.01 10.58
C GLU A 112 16.42 3.02 11.06
N LYS A 113 16.67 3.44 12.30
CA LYS A 113 18.01 3.38 12.92
C LYS A 113 18.52 1.94 13.01
N LYS A 114 17.64 1.01 13.42
CA LYS A 114 17.97 -0.42 13.50
C LYS A 114 18.29 -0.99 12.11
N MET A 115 17.50 -0.67 11.09
CA MET A 115 17.71 -1.14 9.72
C MET A 115 19.02 -0.61 9.12
N LYS A 116 19.35 0.67 9.36
CA LYS A 116 20.67 1.23 8.97
C LYS A 116 21.82 0.48 9.65
N LYS A 117 21.70 0.16 10.94
CA LYS A 117 22.73 -0.58 11.69
C LYS A 117 22.95 -2.01 11.16
N ILE A 118 21.90 -2.66 10.68
CA ILE A 118 21.94 -4.03 10.10
C ILE A 118 22.37 -4.00 8.62
N GLY A 119 22.59 -2.81 8.04
CA GLY A 119 22.97 -2.65 6.62
C GLY A 119 21.81 -2.76 5.64
N ARG A 120 20.56 -2.76 6.12
CA ARG A 120 19.32 -2.80 5.32
C ARG A 120 18.78 -1.40 5.04
N GLN A 121 19.63 -0.54 4.49
CA GLN A 121 19.26 0.83 4.14
C GLN A 121 18.23 0.88 3.00
N ASP A 122 18.21 -0.14 2.14
CA ASP A 122 17.23 -0.36 1.07
C ASP A 122 15.78 -0.22 1.56
N LEU A 123 15.48 -0.77 2.75
CA LEU A 123 14.13 -0.76 3.31
C LEU A 123 13.71 0.62 3.83
N VAL A 124 14.67 1.40 4.34
CA VAL A 124 14.44 2.76 4.83
C VAL A 124 14.18 3.71 3.67
N GLU A 125 15.01 3.63 2.63
CA GLU A 125 14.86 4.48 1.44
C GLU A 125 13.54 4.22 0.72
N ASN A 126 13.17 2.95 0.55
CA ASN A 126 11.88 2.57 -0.03
C ASN A 126 10.70 3.11 0.79
N HIS A 127 10.78 3.04 2.12
CA HIS A 127 9.74 3.59 2.99
C HIS A 127 9.61 5.10 2.84
N GLN A 128 10.73 5.84 2.90
CA GLN A 128 10.74 7.30 2.78
C GLN A 128 10.28 7.77 1.39
N PHE A 129 10.69 7.07 0.34
CA PHE A 129 10.23 7.33 -1.03
C PHE A 129 8.71 7.17 -1.14
N PHE A 130 8.15 6.08 -0.60
CA PHE A 130 6.71 5.84 -0.62
C PHE A 130 5.94 6.90 0.20
N MET A 131 6.48 7.32 1.35
CA MET A 131 5.89 8.41 2.14
C MET A 131 5.89 9.75 1.39
N LYS A 132 6.99 10.10 0.70
CA LYS A 132 7.07 11.30 -0.13
C LYS A 132 6.07 11.27 -1.29
N LEU A 133 5.95 10.13 -1.98
CA LEU A 133 4.95 9.95 -3.03
C LEU A 133 3.52 10.14 -2.50
N LYS A 134 3.22 9.55 -1.33
CA LYS A 134 1.92 9.69 -0.69
C LYS A 134 1.62 11.16 -0.37
N ALA A 135 2.56 11.89 0.25
CA ALA A 135 2.41 13.31 0.57
C ALA A 135 2.17 14.17 -0.69
N SER A 136 2.90 13.92 -1.78
CA SER A 136 2.71 14.59 -3.06
C SER A 136 1.33 14.32 -3.67
N ALA A 137 0.80 13.09 -3.57
CA ALA A 137 -0.51 12.75 -4.10
C ALA A 137 -1.64 13.50 -3.38
N PHE A 138 -1.50 13.76 -2.07
CA PHE A 138 -2.49 14.52 -1.29
C PHE A 138 -2.50 16.02 -1.62
N GLN A 139 -1.37 16.61 -2.00
CA GLN A 139 -1.31 18.03 -2.37
C GLN A 139 -1.98 18.37 -3.71
N ASN A 140 -2.18 17.36 -4.57
CA ASN A 140 -2.86 17.53 -5.86
C ASN A 140 -4.38 17.29 -5.77
N ILE A 141 -4.93 17.02 -4.58
CA ILE A 141 -6.36 16.79 -4.34
C ILE A 141 -6.83 17.81 -3.31
N SER A 142 -6.93 19.08 -3.72
CA SER A 142 -7.68 20.13 -3.02
C SER A 142 -8.63 20.79 -4.03
N PRO A 143 -9.90 21.02 -3.68
CA PRO A 143 -10.98 21.15 -4.65
C PRO A 143 -11.08 22.56 -5.25
N GLU A 144 -10.83 22.68 -6.55
CA GLU A 144 -11.53 23.66 -7.37
C GLU A 144 -12.94 23.11 -7.60
N GLU A 145 -13.92 23.50 -6.78
CA GLU A 145 -15.35 23.58 -7.15
C GLU A 145 -16.19 24.07 -5.95
N GLU A 146 -16.01 25.33 -5.56
CA GLU A 146 -17.04 26.12 -4.88
C GLU A 146 -17.14 27.48 -5.58
N LYS A 147 -17.67 27.48 -6.80
CA LYS A 147 -18.31 28.65 -7.42
C LYS A 147 -19.36 28.21 -8.44
N LYS A 148 -20.61 28.06 -7.99
CA LYS A 148 -21.80 28.63 -8.65
C LYS A 148 -23.05 28.46 -7.81
#